data_AF-A0A537UHW7-F1
#
_entry.id   AF-A0A537UHW7-F1
#
_cell.length_a   1.000
_cell.length_b   1.000
_cell.length_c   1.000
_cell.angle_alpha   90.00
_cell.angle_beta   90.00
_cell.angle_gamma   90.00
#
_symmetry.space_group_name_H-M   'P 1'
#
loop_
_entity.id
_entity.type
_entity.pdbx_description
1 polymer ?
#
loop_
_entity_poly.entity_id
_entity_poly.type
_entity_poly.pdbx_seq_one_letter_code
_entity_poly.pdbx_strand_id
1 'polypeptide(L)'
;MTSVDQQKIRRTRTGLIAHDPALAQPGYTLFTPMYGDGTVYLIDMAGEVVHRWQMPYRPGLYAHFLDNGHLFYGGKVMEDLDRFEAWPRFKAGAALEVDWQGRVVWELRHPDHHHDARKLRNGNVLLLCLAPLSEAIARRVKGGLPGTEANGVIYADYLLEMTTSGEIVWQWCSWEHMEPERYPMTAQDMRHEWTHGNTVAETADGNILVSFRNISTVVMIERASGNIVWQIGGPPLAQQHDPRPLPNGNILIFDNGTHRHDNPVTFSRVIEVDPKTSEIVWRYTDQSIFEFFSPYISGAQRLANGNTLICEG
;
A
#
# COMPACT_ATOMS: atom_id res chain seq x y z
N MET A 1 14.33 -3.70 -31.63
CA MET A 1 15.11 -4.16 -30.47
C MET A 1 15.00 -3.10 -29.41
N THR A 2 14.62 -3.47 -28.19
CA THR A 2 14.56 -2.50 -27.07
C THR A 2 15.97 -1.94 -26.84
N SER A 3 16.08 -0.63 -26.62
CA SER A 3 17.34 0.04 -26.28
C SER A 3 17.82 -0.29 -24.85
N VAL A 4 17.04 -1.08 -24.11
CA VAL A 4 17.24 -1.42 -22.70
C VAL A 4 17.74 -2.85 -22.58
N ASP A 5 18.93 -3.04 -21.98
CA ASP A 5 19.52 -4.37 -21.76
C ASP A 5 18.54 -5.28 -20.98
N GLN A 6 18.39 -6.53 -21.41
CA GLN A 6 17.73 -7.67 -20.75
C GLN A 6 18.17 -7.98 -19.31
N GLN A 7 19.42 -7.67 -18.99
CA GLN A 7 20.08 -8.22 -17.81
C GLN A 7 20.04 -7.19 -16.68
N LYS A 8 19.34 -7.50 -15.59
CA LYS A 8 19.19 -6.59 -14.42
C LYS A 8 20.54 -6.16 -13.85
N ILE A 9 21.50 -7.08 -13.72
CA ILE A 9 22.84 -6.76 -13.20
C ILE A 9 23.55 -5.64 -13.97
N ARG A 10 23.31 -5.52 -15.28
CA ARG A 10 23.89 -4.46 -16.13
C ARG A 10 23.14 -3.13 -16.05
N ARG A 11 21.97 -3.12 -15.39
CA ARG A 11 21.11 -1.96 -15.15
C ARG A 11 21.19 -1.44 -13.72
N THR A 12 22.11 -1.95 -12.90
CA THR A 12 22.24 -1.65 -11.45
C THR A 12 22.74 -0.25 -11.10
N ARG A 13 23.06 0.60 -12.09
CA ARG A 13 23.41 2.01 -11.84
C ARG A 13 22.18 2.80 -11.35
N THR A 14 22.40 3.94 -10.71
CA THR A 14 21.31 4.85 -10.31
C THR A 14 20.99 5.85 -11.42
N GLY A 15 19.80 6.45 -11.36
CA GLY A 15 19.32 7.42 -12.34
C GLY A 15 18.62 6.79 -13.55
N LEU A 16 18.33 7.60 -14.56
CA LEU A 16 17.67 7.14 -15.78
C LEU A 16 18.60 6.18 -16.55
N ILE A 17 18.19 4.92 -16.66
CA ILE A 17 18.97 3.89 -17.33
C ILE A 17 18.77 3.91 -18.84
N ALA A 18 17.52 4.02 -19.26
CA ALA A 18 17.12 4.04 -20.65
C ALA A 18 15.71 4.61 -20.77
N HIS A 19 15.43 5.23 -21.90
CA HIS A 19 14.15 5.84 -22.23
C HIS A 19 13.88 5.66 -23.72
N ASP A 20 12.70 5.16 -24.06
CA ASP A 20 12.22 5.09 -25.44
C ASP A 20 10.95 5.96 -25.54
N PRO A 21 11.04 7.19 -26.09
CA PRO A 21 9.92 8.12 -26.13
C PRO A 21 8.78 7.65 -27.06
N ALA A 22 9.01 6.66 -27.93
CA ALA A 22 7.94 6.09 -28.76
C ALA A 22 7.07 5.09 -28.00
N LEU A 23 7.60 4.51 -26.91
CA LEU A 23 6.90 3.49 -26.11
C LEU A 23 6.52 3.99 -24.71
N ALA A 24 7.35 4.84 -24.09
CA ALA A 24 7.11 5.34 -22.76
C ALA A 24 5.91 6.30 -22.72
N GLN A 25 5.12 6.23 -21.66
CA GLN A 25 4.10 7.25 -21.43
C GLN A 25 4.79 8.56 -21.05
N PRO A 26 4.56 9.68 -21.77
CA PRO A 26 5.04 10.97 -21.34
C PRO A 26 4.36 11.39 -20.03
N GLY A 27 5.10 12.04 -19.15
CA GLY A 27 4.59 12.53 -17.87
C GLY A 27 5.69 12.84 -16.87
N TYR A 28 5.30 12.84 -15.61
CA TYR A 28 6.19 13.04 -14.48
C TYR A 28 6.05 11.87 -13.50
N THR A 29 7.12 11.60 -12.75
CA THR A 29 7.12 10.62 -11.67
C THR A 29 7.30 11.34 -10.35
N LEU A 30 6.32 11.19 -9.45
CA LEU A 30 6.39 11.66 -8.08
C LEU A 30 6.96 10.55 -7.20
N PHE A 31 7.92 10.86 -6.32
CA PHE A 31 8.35 9.91 -5.31
C PHE A 31 8.75 10.59 -4.00
N THR A 32 8.62 9.84 -2.92
CA THR A 32 8.93 10.27 -1.55
C THR A 32 9.90 9.27 -0.93
N PRO A 33 11.16 9.66 -0.63
CA PRO A 33 12.10 8.75 0.00
C PRO A 33 11.61 8.37 1.41
N MET A 34 11.23 7.11 1.63
CA MET A 34 10.60 6.62 2.87
C MET A 34 11.29 7.07 4.18
N TYR A 35 12.62 7.13 4.19
CA TYR A 35 13.43 7.55 5.34
C TYR A 35 14.03 8.96 5.20
N GLY A 36 13.49 9.76 4.28
CA GLY A 36 13.90 11.13 4.03
C GLY A 36 13.46 12.11 5.11
N ASP A 37 13.86 13.36 4.93
CA ASP A 37 13.62 14.50 5.82
C ASP A 37 12.28 15.22 5.57
N GLY A 38 11.45 14.68 4.69
CA GLY A 38 10.21 15.33 4.24
C GLY A 38 10.30 15.91 2.82
N THR A 39 11.45 15.80 2.15
CA THR A 39 11.55 16.19 0.74
C THR A 39 10.77 15.23 -0.17
N VAL A 40 9.87 15.76 -0.99
CA VAL A 40 9.15 15.06 -2.05
C VAL A 40 9.63 15.56 -3.41
N TYR A 41 9.88 14.65 -4.34
CA TYR A 41 10.45 14.95 -5.64
C TYR A 41 9.47 14.68 -6.76
N LEU A 42 9.41 15.60 -7.72
CA LEU A 42 8.81 15.38 -9.03
C LEU A 42 9.91 15.39 -10.08
N ILE A 43 10.03 14.30 -10.83
CA ILE A 43 10.99 14.18 -11.93
C ILE A 43 10.29 14.07 -13.28
N ASP A 44 10.95 14.55 -14.33
CA ASP A 44 10.51 14.35 -15.71
C ASP A 44 11.03 13.03 -16.31
N MET A 45 10.75 12.81 -17.59
CA MET A 45 11.18 11.63 -18.34
C MET A 45 12.69 11.57 -18.59
N ALA A 46 13.44 12.66 -18.37
CA ALA A 46 14.90 12.69 -18.40
C ALA A 46 15.51 12.32 -17.03
N GLY A 47 14.69 12.17 -15.99
CA GLY A 47 15.15 11.94 -14.62
C GLY A 47 15.57 13.22 -13.90
N GLU A 48 15.28 14.39 -14.49
CA GLU A 48 15.61 15.68 -13.90
C GLU A 48 14.53 16.11 -12.93
N VAL A 49 14.93 16.69 -11.80
CA VAL A 49 13.98 17.20 -10.80
C VAL A 49 13.38 18.50 -11.29
N VAL A 50 12.08 18.48 -11.57
CA VAL A 50 11.34 19.65 -12.06
C VAL A 50 10.62 20.41 -10.95
N HIS A 51 10.35 19.75 -9.82
CA HIS A 51 9.75 20.38 -8.64
C HIS A 51 10.09 19.62 -7.36
N ARG A 52 10.08 20.33 -6.23
CA ARG A 52 10.29 19.77 -4.90
C ARG A 52 9.33 20.39 -3.91
N TRP A 53 8.80 19.58 -3.01
CA TRP A 53 8.13 20.05 -1.79
C TRP A 53 9.01 19.72 -0.59
N GLN A 54 9.09 20.64 0.36
CA GLN A 54 9.63 20.36 1.69
C GLN A 54 8.45 20.25 2.66
N MET A 55 8.19 19.05 3.14
CA MET A 55 7.07 18.79 4.04
C MET A 55 7.47 19.04 5.51
N PRO A 56 6.49 19.38 6.37
CA PRO A 56 6.74 19.61 7.80
C PRO A 56 7.02 18.31 8.58
N TYR A 57 6.73 17.15 7.97
CA TYR A 57 6.94 15.83 8.56
C TYR A 57 7.93 15.01 7.74
N ARG A 58 8.56 14.03 8.39
CA ARG A 58 9.17 12.92 7.66
C ARG A 58 8.07 12.12 6.95
N PRO A 59 8.39 11.38 5.88
CA PRO A 59 7.41 10.57 5.18
C PRO A 59 6.76 9.52 6.07
N GLY A 60 5.43 9.62 6.17
CA GLY A 60 4.53 8.53 6.56
C GLY A 60 4.25 7.64 5.35
N LEU A 61 5.33 7.21 4.68
CA LEU A 61 5.38 6.37 3.48
C LEU A 61 4.98 7.04 2.15
N TYR A 62 3.73 7.44 1.97
CA TYR A 62 3.23 7.78 0.63
C TYR A 62 2.90 9.26 0.44
N ALA A 63 3.07 9.70 -0.81
CA ALA A 63 2.51 10.93 -1.34
C ALA A 63 1.98 10.67 -2.75
N HIS A 64 0.89 11.33 -3.13
CA HIS A 64 0.31 11.22 -4.47
C HIS A 64 -0.37 12.52 -4.88
N PHE A 65 -0.57 12.72 -6.17
CA PHE A 65 -1.34 13.86 -6.67
C PHE A 65 -2.83 13.63 -6.47
N LEU A 66 -3.52 14.73 -6.16
CA LEU A 66 -4.96 14.86 -6.24
C LEU A 66 -5.35 15.45 -7.62
N ASP A 67 -6.61 15.27 -8.02
CA ASP A 67 -7.11 15.72 -9.33
C ASP A 67 -7.00 17.25 -9.56
N ASN A 68 -6.92 18.04 -8.49
CA ASN A 68 -6.71 19.49 -8.53
C ASN A 68 -5.23 19.89 -8.68
N GLY A 69 -4.32 18.92 -8.82
CA GLY A 69 -2.87 19.16 -8.91
C GLY A 69 -2.18 19.41 -7.58
N HIS A 70 -2.90 19.32 -6.45
CA HIS A 70 -2.32 19.35 -5.12
C HIS A 70 -1.67 18.02 -4.77
N LEU A 71 -0.79 18.04 -3.77
CA LEU A 71 -0.15 16.89 -3.19
C LEU A 71 -0.96 16.42 -1.98
N PHE A 72 -1.37 15.15 -1.97
CA PHE A 72 -1.73 14.44 -0.75
C PHE A 72 -0.47 13.83 -0.16
N TYR A 73 -0.23 14.02 1.14
CA TYR A 73 0.99 13.59 1.80
C TYR A 73 0.70 12.92 3.15
N GLY A 74 1.22 11.71 3.35
CA GLY A 74 1.28 11.05 4.65
C GLY A 74 2.51 11.52 5.43
N GLY A 75 2.29 12.06 6.63
CA GLY A 75 3.36 12.51 7.53
C GLY A 75 3.55 11.56 8.72
N LYS A 76 4.81 11.32 9.08
CA LYS A 76 5.20 10.56 10.27
C LYS A 76 5.25 11.47 11.50
N VAL A 77 4.35 11.21 12.43
CA VAL A 77 4.30 11.80 13.77
C VAL A 77 5.28 11.02 14.65
N MET A 78 6.07 11.73 15.46
CA MET A 78 7.21 11.15 16.21
C MET A 78 6.83 10.70 17.63
N GLU A 79 5.58 10.92 18.02
CA GLU A 79 4.96 10.52 19.25
C GLU A 79 4.53 9.03 19.19
N ASP A 80 4.60 8.30 20.31
CA ASP A 80 4.10 6.92 20.41
C ASP A 80 4.70 5.98 19.34
N LEU A 81 6.04 5.96 19.30
CA LEU A 81 6.84 5.12 18.39
C LEU A 81 7.21 3.76 19.00
N ASP A 82 6.96 3.56 20.29
CA ASP A 82 7.43 2.44 21.09
C ASP A 82 6.41 1.30 21.27
N ARG A 83 5.30 1.29 20.50
CA ARG A 83 4.30 0.21 20.54
C ARG A 83 4.90 -1.19 20.34
N PHE A 84 5.79 -1.33 19.35
CA PHE A 84 6.57 -2.54 19.05
C PHE A 84 7.68 -2.25 18.03
N GLU A 85 8.65 -3.16 17.89
CA GLU A 85 9.90 -2.92 17.13
C GLU A 85 9.70 -2.40 15.69
N ALA A 86 8.72 -2.95 14.97
CA ALA A 86 8.48 -2.60 13.58
C ALA A 86 7.67 -1.30 13.40
N TRP A 87 6.94 -0.86 14.43
CA TRP A 87 6.00 0.26 14.36
C TRP A 87 6.61 1.56 13.80
N PRO A 88 7.81 2.01 14.23
CA PRO A 88 8.43 3.22 13.67
C PRO A 88 8.68 3.17 12.16
N ARG A 89 8.76 1.97 11.55
CA ARG A 89 9.07 1.82 10.12
C ARG A 89 7.90 2.31 9.27
N PHE A 90 6.67 2.00 9.68
CA PHE A 90 5.47 2.25 8.90
C PHE A 90 4.42 3.14 9.60
N LYS A 91 4.68 3.61 10.83
CA LYS A 91 3.87 4.64 11.47
C LYS A 91 3.77 5.87 10.56
N ALA A 92 2.56 6.38 10.41
CA ALA A 92 2.30 7.69 9.84
C ALA A 92 1.86 8.61 10.97
N GLY A 93 0.60 9.03 10.98
CA GLY A 93 0.03 9.85 12.05
C GLY A 93 -0.48 11.21 11.60
N ALA A 94 -0.09 11.67 10.41
CA ALA A 94 -0.64 12.87 9.78
C ALA A 94 -1.02 12.60 8.31
N ALA A 95 -2.07 13.26 7.84
CA ALA A 95 -2.46 13.34 6.44
C ALA A 95 -2.67 14.80 6.07
N LEU A 96 -2.10 15.23 4.94
CA LEU A 96 -2.09 16.62 4.51
C LEU A 96 -2.50 16.75 3.04
N GLU A 97 -3.20 17.82 2.71
CA GLU A 97 -3.25 18.36 1.34
C GLU A 97 -2.38 19.61 1.27
N VAL A 98 -1.50 19.66 0.26
CA VAL A 98 -0.52 20.71 0.08
C VAL A 98 -0.56 21.20 -1.36
N ASP A 99 -0.58 22.52 -1.53
CA ASP A 99 -0.62 23.11 -2.86
C ASP A 99 0.73 23.03 -3.59
N TRP A 100 0.75 23.49 -4.84
CA TRP A 100 1.96 23.49 -5.66
C TRP A 100 3.14 24.26 -5.02
N GLN A 101 2.86 25.31 -4.25
CA GLN A 101 3.87 26.14 -3.59
C GLN A 101 4.36 25.55 -2.25
N GLY A 102 3.81 24.42 -1.80
CA GLY A 102 4.16 23.83 -0.52
C GLY A 102 3.37 24.40 0.67
N ARG A 103 2.28 25.13 0.42
CA ARG A 103 1.40 25.61 1.50
C ARG A 103 0.43 24.50 1.88
N VAL A 104 0.37 24.20 3.18
CA VAL A 104 -0.61 23.24 3.73
C VAL A 104 -2.00 23.86 3.64
N VAL A 105 -2.91 23.17 2.95
CA VAL A 105 -4.32 23.55 2.80
C VAL A 105 -5.12 23.08 4.02
N TRP A 106 -4.90 21.83 4.43
CA TRP A 106 -5.43 21.25 5.66
C TRP A 106 -4.52 20.13 6.15
N GLU A 107 -4.64 19.79 7.44
CA GLU A 107 -3.94 18.70 8.08
C GLU A 107 -4.92 17.95 9.00
N LEU A 108 -4.85 16.62 8.95
CA LEU A 108 -5.48 15.72 9.91
C LEU A 108 -4.40 14.93 10.65
N ARG A 109 -4.65 14.64 11.92
CA ARG A 109 -3.79 13.80 12.76
C ARG A 109 -4.59 12.71 13.43
N HIS A 110 -4.04 11.50 13.45
CA HIS A 110 -4.59 10.38 14.20
C HIS A 110 -3.44 9.49 14.71
N PRO A 111 -3.32 9.21 16.02
CA PRO A 111 -2.15 8.51 16.58
C PRO A 111 -1.97 7.08 16.05
N ASP A 112 -3.09 6.46 15.65
CA ASP A 112 -3.13 5.09 15.13
C ASP A 112 -2.90 5.00 13.62
N HIS A 113 -2.86 6.12 12.89
CA HIS A 113 -2.69 6.12 11.44
C HIS A 113 -1.31 5.60 11.05
N HIS A 114 -1.30 4.65 10.12
CA HIS A 114 -0.09 4.01 9.60
C HIS A 114 -0.27 3.60 8.14
N HIS A 115 0.85 3.31 7.49
CA HIS A 115 0.96 2.93 6.08
C HIS A 115 0.34 3.90 5.07
N ASP A 116 -0.99 3.95 4.95
CA ASP A 116 -1.67 4.58 3.82
C ASP A 116 -2.92 5.36 4.23
N ALA A 117 -3.23 6.38 3.42
CA ALA A 117 -4.45 7.16 3.51
C ALA A 117 -4.86 7.66 2.13
N ARG A 118 -6.17 7.92 1.97
CA ARG A 118 -6.74 8.41 0.71
C ARG A 118 -7.73 9.52 0.96
N LYS A 119 -7.65 10.57 0.15
CA LYS A 119 -8.78 11.49 -0.02
C LYS A 119 -9.82 10.78 -0.89
N LEU A 120 -11.02 10.62 -0.37
CA LEU A 120 -12.15 10.00 -1.05
C LEU A 120 -12.84 11.02 -1.98
N ARG A 121 -13.64 10.54 -2.93
CA ARG A 121 -14.38 11.41 -3.87
C ARG A 121 -15.41 12.31 -3.20
N ASN A 122 -15.90 11.94 -2.01
CA ASN A 122 -16.79 12.79 -1.21
C ASN A 122 -16.04 13.95 -0.51
N GLY A 123 -14.70 14.01 -0.61
CA GLY A 123 -13.86 15.03 0.00
C GLY A 123 -13.29 14.65 1.37
N ASN A 124 -13.78 13.58 2.00
CA ASN A 124 -13.27 13.07 3.27
C ASN A 124 -11.94 12.34 3.08
N VAL A 125 -11.31 11.97 4.19
CA VAL A 125 -10.04 11.25 4.23
C VAL A 125 -10.25 9.91 4.93
N LEU A 126 -9.90 8.84 4.25
CA LEU A 126 -9.84 7.49 4.80
C LEU A 126 -8.42 7.22 5.30
N LEU A 127 -8.29 6.84 6.57
CA LEU A 127 -7.04 6.48 7.22
C LEU A 127 -7.04 4.98 7.50
N LEU A 128 -5.91 4.33 7.20
CA LEU A 128 -5.61 3.00 7.70
C LEU A 128 -4.99 3.11 9.10
N CYS A 129 -5.61 2.49 10.07
CA CYS A 129 -5.28 2.66 11.48
C CYS A 129 -5.08 1.31 12.19
N LEU A 130 -4.38 1.33 13.32
CA LEU A 130 -4.03 0.13 14.07
C LEU A 130 -4.46 0.22 15.54
N ALA A 131 -5.16 -0.81 16.04
CA ALA A 131 -5.63 -0.87 17.43
C ALA A 131 -5.31 -2.23 18.09
N PRO A 132 -5.15 -2.28 19.43
CA PRO A 132 -4.95 -3.55 20.14
C PRO A 132 -6.23 -4.39 20.12
N LEU A 133 -6.10 -5.70 19.86
CA LEU A 133 -7.19 -6.64 20.00
C LEU A 133 -7.50 -6.90 21.47
N SER A 134 -8.78 -7.18 21.76
CA SER A 134 -9.16 -7.75 23.05
C SER A 134 -8.54 -9.13 23.22
N GLU A 135 -8.27 -9.53 24.46
CA GLU A 135 -7.69 -10.85 24.77
C GLU A 135 -8.54 -12.00 24.19
N ALA A 136 -9.86 -11.85 24.20
CA ALA A 136 -10.80 -12.84 23.65
C ALA A 136 -10.59 -13.06 22.14
N ILE A 137 -10.33 -12.00 21.38
CA ILE A 137 -10.08 -12.08 19.94
C ILE A 137 -8.63 -12.52 19.68
N ALA A 138 -7.66 -11.99 20.43
CA ALA A 138 -6.24 -12.33 20.26
C ALA A 138 -5.96 -13.84 20.41
N ARG A 139 -6.65 -14.52 21.34
CA ARG A 139 -6.55 -15.99 21.53
C ARG A 139 -7.03 -16.81 20.32
N ARG A 140 -7.86 -16.22 19.45
CA ARG A 140 -8.39 -16.86 18.24
C ARG A 140 -7.41 -16.77 17.06
N VAL A 141 -6.51 -15.78 17.05
CA VAL A 141 -5.51 -15.56 15.99
C VAL A 141 -4.58 -16.75 15.85
N LYS A 142 -4.54 -17.34 14.64
CA LYS A 142 -3.71 -18.49 14.27
C LYS A 142 -2.51 -18.04 13.43
N GLY A 143 -1.46 -18.88 13.40
CA GLY A 143 -0.25 -18.61 12.62
C GLY A 143 0.67 -17.58 13.30
N GLY A 144 1.66 -17.10 12.54
CA GLY A 144 2.72 -16.23 13.05
C GLY A 144 3.66 -16.94 14.03
N LEU A 145 4.79 -16.30 14.31
CA LEU A 145 5.81 -16.84 15.19
C LEU A 145 5.36 -16.72 16.67
N PRO A 146 5.14 -17.83 17.40
CA PRO A 146 4.67 -17.77 18.79
C PRO A 146 5.64 -17.03 19.72
N GLY A 147 5.11 -16.25 20.68
CA GLY A 147 5.91 -15.51 21.66
C GLY A 147 6.47 -14.18 21.15
N THR A 148 6.01 -13.71 19.99
CA THR A 148 6.42 -12.44 19.38
C THR A 148 5.30 -11.41 19.37
N GLU A 149 4.30 -11.60 20.23
CA GLU A 149 3.29 -10.59 20.54
C GLU A 149 3.94 -9.34 21.15
N ALA A 150 3.38 -8.17 20.87
CA ALA A 150 3.86 -6.89 21.39
C ALA A 150 3.55 -6.77 22.88
N ASN A 151 4.46 -7.22 23.75
CA ASN A 151 4.24 -7.29 25.20
C ASN A 151 2.96 -8.09 25.56
N GLY A 152 2.69 -9.18 24.84
CA GLY A 152 1.48 -9.99 25.01
C GLY A 152 0.23 -9.44 24.32
N VAL A 153 0.34 -8.32 23.60
CA VAL A 153 -0.74 -7.72 22.81
C VAL A 153 -0.57 -8.04 21.33
N ILE A 154 -1.68 -8.34 20.66
CA ILE A 154 -1.77 -8.44 19.20
C ILE A 154 -2.61 -7.28 18.71
N TYR A 155 -2.13 -6.55 17.72
CA TYR A 155 -2.85 -5.46 17.08
C TYR A 155 -3.59 -5.93 15.82
N ALA A 156 -4.57 -5.16 15.35
CA ALA A 156 -5.22 -5.39 14.08
C ALA A 156 -5.69 -4.06 13.46
N ASP A 157 -5.91 -4.10 12.15
CA ASP A 157 -6.23 -2.92 11.38
C ASP A 157 -7.70 -2.54 11.51
N TYR A 158 -7.96 -1.25 11.51
CA TYR A 158 -9.27 -0.67 11.32
C TYR A 158 -9.17 0.53 10.38
N LEU A 159 -10.28 0.86 9.74
CA LEU A 159 -10.38 2.00 8.84
C LEU A 159 -11.15 3.11 9.53
N LEU A 160 -10.71 4.34 9.34
CA LEU A 160 -11.35 5.52 9.89
C LEU A 160 -11.55 6.56 8.79
N GLU A 161 -12.80 6.95 8.54
CA GLU A 161 -13.09 8.06 7.64
C GLU A 161 -13.33 9.33 8.46
N MET A 162 -12.62 10.39 8.09
CA MET A 162 -12.69 11.69 8.74
C MET A 162 -12.99 12.78 7.71
N THR A 163 -13.79 13.77 8.09
CA THR A 163 -13.86 15.03 7.34
C THR A 163 -12.51 15.76 7.43
N THR A 164 -12.23 16.69 6.52
CA THR A 164 -11.00 17.51 6.58
C THR A 164 -10.99 18.49 7.77
N SER A 165 -12.09 18.63 8.49
CA SER A 165 -12.17 19.37 9.76
C SER A 165 -11.91 18.49 11.00
N GLY A 166 -11.72 17.19 10.82
CA GLY A 166 -11.36 16.25 11.89
C GLY A 166 -12.52 15.48 12.53
N GLU A 167 -13.72 15.54 11.95
CA GLU A 167 -14.87 14.78 12.45
C GLU A 167 -14.83 13.35 11.92
N ILE A 168 -14.96 12.36 12.80
CA ILE A 168 -15.08 10.95 12.42
C ILE A 168 -16.50 10.69 11.91
N VAL A 169 -16.62 10.14 10.69
CA VAL A 169 -17.93 9.91 10.05
C VAL A 169 -18.18 8.43 9.72
N TRP A 170 -17.15 7.60 9.72
CA TRP A 170 -17.29 6.15 9.50
C TRP A 170 -16.09 5.40 10.08
N GLN A 171 -16.32 4.18 10.55
CA GLN A 171 -15.29 3.28 11.07
C GLN A 171 -15.61 1.84 10.66
N TRP A 172 -14.57 1.06 10.39
CA TRP A 172 -14.68 -0.37 10.12
C TRP A 172 -13.52 -1.12 10.78
N CYS A 173 -13.83 -2.14 11.56
CA CYS A 173 -12.84 -2.89 12.33
C CYS A 173 -12.65 -4.29 11.75
N SER A 174 -11.44 -4.68 11.35
CA SER A 174 -11.19 -6.00 10.76
C SER A 174 -11.72 -7.16 11.61
N TRP A 175 -11.56 -7.07 12.93
CA TRP A 175 -12.00 -8.11 13.88
C TRP A 175 -13.51 -8.21 14.08
N GLU A 176 -14.31 -7.27 13.57
CA GLU A 176 -15.78 -7.34 13.58
C GLU A 176 -16.33 -8.03 12.34
N HIS A 177 -15.54 -8.08 11.26
CA HIS A 177 -15.96 -8.58 9.95
C HIS A 177 -15.18 -9.82 9.48
N MET A 178 -14.04 -10.13 10.11
CA MET A 178 -13.18 -11.24 9.75
C MET A 178 -13.00 -12.18 10.95
N GLU A 179 -13.27 -13.47 10.77
CA GLU A 179 -13.03 -14.49 11.79
C GLU A 179 -11.54 -14.89 11.82
N PRO A 180 -10.80 -14.66 12.93
CA PRO A 180 -9.36 -14.90 12.98
C PRO A 180 -8.89 -16.30 12.56
N GLU A 181 -9.71 -17.31 12.80
CA GLU A 181 -9.41 -18.69 12.44
C GLU A 181 -9.41 -18.93 10.91
N ARG A 182 -10.15 -18.11 10.14
CA ARG A 182 -10.25 -18.23 8.68
C ARG A 182 -9.14 -17.49 7.94
N TYR A 183 -8.42 -16.60 8.64
CA TYR A 183 -7.32 -15.81 8.09
C TYR A 183 -6.07 -16.01 8.96
N PRO A 184 -5.46 -17.21 8.92
CA PRO A 184 -4.24 -17.46 9.67
C PRO A 184 -3.11 -16.57 9.17
N MET A 185 -2.31 -16.06 10.09
CA MET A 185 -1.10 -15.33 9.75
C MET A 185 -0.09 -16.27 9.08
N THR A 186 0.71 -15.70 8.19
CA THR A 186 1.89 -16.37 7.64
C THR A 186 2.81 -16.80 8.78
N ALA A 187 3.28 -18.05 8.77
CA ALA A 187 3.94 -18.67 9.93
C ALA A 187 5.23 -17.97 10.38
N GLN A 188 5.91 -17.29 9.45
CA GLN A 188 7.17 -16.58 9.66
C GLN A 188 6.99 -15.12 10.12
N ASP A 189 5.77 -14.56 10.06
CA ASP A 189 5.52 -13.19 10.49
C ASP A 189 5.43 -13.08 12.02
N MET A 190 5.87 -11.95 12.56
CA MET A 190 5.75 -11.66 13.99
C MET A 190 4.29 -11.43 14.38
N ARG A 191 3.91 -11.83 15.58
CA ARG A 191 2.55 -11.69 16.13
C ARG A 191 2.27 -10.31 16.75
N HIS A 192 3.06 -9.29 16.43
CA HIS A 192 2.77 -7.90 16.82
C HIS A 192 1.40 -7.46 16.30
N GLU A 193 1.06 -7.82 15.06
CA GLU A 193 -0.22 -7.47 14.44
C GLU A 193 -0.74 -8.60 13.54
N TRP A 194 -2.04 -8.85 13.59
CA TRP A 194 -2.68 -9.95 12.89
C TRP A 194 -2.79 -9.72 11.38
N THR A 195 -3.32 -8.56 10.96
CA THR A 195 -3.69 -8.29 9.57
C THR A 195 -2.60 -7.59 8.77
N HIS A 196 -1.93 -6.59 9.36
CA HIS A 196 -0.92 -5.72 8.72
C HIS A 196 -1.42 -5.10 7.41
N GLY A 197 -2.27 -4.09 7.54
CA GLY A 197 -2.78 -3.31 6.43
C GLY A 197 -1.68 -2.45 5.82
N ASN A 198 -1.59 -2.42 4.49
CA ASN A 198 -0.57 -1.62 3.77
C ASN A 198 -1.11 -0.72 2.66
N THR A 199 -2.39 -0.83 2.30
CA THR A 199 -3.01 -0.02 1.26
C THR A 199 -4.51 0.09 1.49
N VAL A 200 -5.04 1.28 1.25
CA VAL A 200 -6.48 1.52 1.08
C VAL A 200 -6.74 2.23 -0.25
N ALA A 201 -7.82 1.86 -0.94
CA ALA A 201 -8.22 2.51 -2.19
C ALA A 201 -9.74 2.54 -2.34
N GLU A 202 -10.27 3.56 -3.03
CA GLU A 202 -11.69 3.67 -3.36
C GLU A 202 -11.92 3.15 -4.79
N THR A 203 -12.80 2.17 -4.96
CA THR A 203 -13.21 1.65 -6.29
C THR A 203 -14.22 2.58 -6.93
N ALA A 204 -14.40 2.56 -8.26
CA ALA A 204 -15.26 3.50 -8.98
C ALA A 204 -16.72 3.59 -8.46
N ASP A 205 -17.26 2.54 -7.88
CA ASP A 205 -18.59 2.44 -7.26
C ASP A 205 -18.65 2.85 -5.77
N GLY A 206 -17.52 3.25 -5.18
CA GLY A 206 -17.44 3.76 -3.81
C GLY A 206 -17.17 2.69 -2.75
N ASN A 207 -16.86 1.46 -3.16
CA ASN A 207 -16.38 0.42 -2.26
C ASN A 207 -14.92 0.69 -1.87
N ILE A 208 -14.50 0.08 -0.76
CA ILE A 208 -13.15 0.27 -0.22
C ILE A 208 -12.36 -1.02 -0.40
N LEU A 209 -11.23 -0.92 -1.08
CA LEU A 209 -10.27 -2.00 -1.24
C LEU A 209 -9.19 -1.89 -0.16
N VAL A 210 -8.88 -3.00 0.51
CA VAL A 210 -7.87 -3.06 1.57
C VAL A 210 -6.96 -4.25 1.35
N SER A 211 -5.65 -4.06 1.54
CA SER A 211 -4.66 -5.13 1.49
C SER A 211 -4.13 -5.43 2.89
N PHE A 212 -4.25 -6.69 3.30
CA PHE A 212 -3.70 -7.24 4.54
C PHE A 212 -2.54 -8.19 4.21
N ARG A 213 -1.33 -7.77 4.57
CA ARG A 213 -0.08 -8.45 4.21
C ARG A 213 0.10 -9.75 4.98
N ASN A 214 -0.09 -9.73 6.31
CA ASN A 214 0.30 -10.85 7.17
C ASN A 214 -0.59 -12.08 6.96
N ILE A 215 -1.82 -11.87 6.50
CA ILE A 215 -2.78 -12.92 6.13
C ILE A 215 -2.90 -13.12 4.60
N SER A 216 -2.03 -12.49 3.81
CA SER A 216 -1.97 -12.57 2.35
C SER A 216 -3.36 -12.44 1.67
N THR A 217 -4.11 -11.41 2.06
CA THR A 217 -5.51 -11.23 1.63
C THR A 217 -5.79 -9.79 1.20
N VAL A 218 -6.48 -9.63 0.08
CA VAL A 218 -7.09 -8.36 -0.35
C VAL A 218 -8.60 -8.52 -0.24
N VAL A 219 -9.27 -7.53 0.35
CA VAL A 219 -10.73 -7.49 0.50
C VAL A 219 -11.32 -6.23 -0.13
N MET A 220 -12.53 -6.34 -0.66
CA MET A 220 -13.37 -5.22 -1.06
C MET A 220 -14.56 -5.13 -0.11
N ILE A 221 -14.74 -3.96 0.49
CA ILE A 221 -15.74 -3.67 1.51
C ILE A 221 -16.81 -2.76 0.89
N GLU A 222 -18.07 -3.17 0.95
CA GLU A 222 -19.19 -2.30 0.61
C GLU A 222 -19.36 -1.25 1.72
N ARG A 223 -19.09 0.01 1.40
CA ARG A 223 -19.02 1.09 2.40
C ARG A 223 -20.33 1.28 3.18
N ALA A 224 -21.48 1.08 2.53
CA ALA A 224 -22.78 1.29 3.14
C ALA A 224 -23.12 0.26 4.23
N SER A 225 -22.69 -0.99 4.06
CA SER A 225 -23.00 -2.09 4.98
C SER A 225 -21.83 -2.53 5.85
N GLY A 226 -20.60 -2.20 5.45
CA GLY A 226 -19.37 -2.74 6.03
C GLY A 226 -19.09 -4.20 5.64
N ASN A 227 -19.91 -4.81 4.78
CA ASN A 227 -19.73 -6.19 4.37
C ASN A 227 -18.55 -6.34 3.40
N ILE A 228 -17.79 -7.41 3.56
CA ILE A 228 -16.82 -7.84 2.55
C ILE A 228 -17.59 -8.46 1.39
N VAL A 229 -17.59 -7.80 0.23
CA VAL A 229 -18.34 -8.21 -0.98
C VAL A 229 -17.47 -8.96 -1.99
N TRP A 230 -16.16 -8.86 -1.86
CA TRP A 230 -15.19 -9.64 -2.64
C TRP A 230 -13.89 -9.79 -1.87
N GLN A 231 -13.17 -10.88 -2.12
CA GLN A 231 -11.82 -11.08 -1.59
C GLN A 231 -11.00 -12.01 -2.48
N ILE A 232 -9.68 -11.89 -2.38
CA ILE A 232 -8.71 -12.84 -2.90
C ILE A 232 -7.63 -13.09 -1.83
N GLY A 233 -7.31 -14.36 -1.60
CA GLY A 233 -6.35 -14.78 -0.58
C GLY A 233 -5.18 -15.57 -1.17
N GLY A 234 -4.39 -16.19 -0.29
CA GLY A 234 -3.35 -17.14 -0.68
C GLY A 234 -3.89 -18.57 -0.83
N PRO A 235 -3.46 -19.33 -1.86
CA PRO A 235 -2.91 -18.86 -3.14
C PRO A 235 -4.02 -18.20 -4.01
N PRO A 236 -3.70 -17.24 -4.90
CA PRO A 236 -2.36 -16.97 -5.42
C PRO A 236 -1.55 -15.94 -4.62
N LEU A 237 -2.17 -15.14 -3.75
CA LEU A 237 -1.45 -14.06 -3.08
C LEU A 237 -0.47 -14.56 -2.03
N ALA A 238 0.63 -13.82 -1.86
CA ALA A 238 1.56 -13.99 -0.76
C ALA A 238 2.19 -12.63 -0.38
N GLN A 239 1.74 -12.08 0.74
CA GLN A 239 2.26 -10.84 1.34
C GLN A 239 2.27 -9.61 0.40
N GLN A 240 1.21 -9.47 -0.39
CA GLN A 240 1.03 -8.46 -1.43
C GLN A 240 0.97 -7.01 -0.92
N HIS A 241 1.17 -6.06 -1.84
CA HIS A 241 1.05 -4.61 -1.63
C HIS A 241 0.28 -3.93 -2.79
N ASP A 242 -0.17 -2.70 -2.50
CA ASP A 242 -0.64 -1.71 -3.47
C ASP A 242 -1.70 -2.25 -4.46
N PRO A 243 -2.79 -2.90 -4.00
CA PRO A 243 -3.90 -3.18 -4.90
C PRO A 243 -4.54 -1.86 -5.37
N ARG A 244 -4.63 -1.69 -6.69
CA ARG A 244 -5.20 -0.50 -7.33
C ARG A 244 -6.41 -0.85 -8.19
N PRO A 245 -7.58 -0.26 -7.92
CA PRO A 245 -8.72 -0.34 -8.82
C PRO A 245 -8.36 0.25 -10.19
N LEU A 246 -8.78 -0.42 -11.26
CA LEU A 246 -8.59 0.01 -12.64
C LEU A 246 -9.92 0.49 -13.26
N PRO A 247 -9.89 1.37 -14.28
CA PRO A 247 -11.10 1.87 -14.94
C PRO A 247 -12.00 0.79 -15.57
N ASN A 248 -11.44 -0.37 -15.92
CA ASN A 248 -12.19 -1.52 -16.45
C ASN A 248 -12.90 -2.34 -15.36
N GLY A 249 -12.72 -1.99 -14.08
CA GLY A 249 -13.26 -2.73 -12.92
C GLY A 249 -12.34 -3.81 -12.37
N ASN A 250 -11.19 -4.06 -13.00
CA ASN A 250 -10.19 -5.00 -12.50
C ASN A 250 -9.34 -4.37 -11.40
N ILE A 251 -8.50 -5.18 -10.76
CA ILE A 251 -7.60 -4.77 -9.70
C ILE A 251 -6.17 -5.16 -10.09
N LEU A 252 -5.26 -4.19 -10.13
CA LEU A 252 -3.83 -4.42 -10.29
C LEU A 252 -3.20 -4.62 -8.91
N ILE A 253 -2.41 -5.67 -8.71
CA ILE A 253 -1.82 -6.01 -7.39
C ILE A 253 -0.35 -6.31 -7.56
N PHE A 254 0.51 -5.75 -6.70
CA PHE A 254 1.89 -6.19 -6.56
C PHE A 254 1.96 -7.36 -5.56
N ASP A 255 2.10 -8.59 -6.07
CA ASP A 255 2.21 -9.81 -5.26
C ASP A 255 3.69 -10.09 -4.94
N ASN A 256 4.13 -9.69 -3.74
CA ASN A 256 5.53 -9.75 -3.30
C ASN A 256 6.09 -11.18 -3.31
N GLY A 257 5.30 -12.17 -2.87
CA GLY A 257 5.65 -13.59 -3.01
C GLY A 257 6.62 -14.17 -1.98
N THR A 258 6.91 -13.45 -0.88
CA THR A 258 7.93 -13.82 0.12
C THR A 258 7.71 -15.18 0.78
N HIS A 259 6.45 -15.57 0.99
CA HIS A 259 6.08 -16.86 1.58
C HIS A 259 5.05 -17.60 0.73
N ARG A 260 5.18 -17.51 -0.60
CA ARG A 260 4.23 -18.13 -1.52
C ARG A 260 4.19 -19.65 -1.38
N HIS A 261 2.98 -20.20 -1.46
CA HIS A 261 2.72 -21.64 -1.38
C HIS A 261 2.41 -22.28 -2.75
N ASP A 262 2.33 -21.47 -3.81
CA ASP A 262 2.08 -21.92 -5.18
C ASP A 262 3.36 -22.18 -5.98
N ASN A 263 4.54 -22.03 -5.37
CA ASN A 263 5.84 -22.28 -6.00
C ASN A 263 6.94 -22.59 -4.95
N PRO A 264 7.91 -23.47 -5.25
CA PRO A 264 9.06 -23.72 -4.36
C PRO A 264 10.05 -22.55 -4.23
N VAL A 265 10.02 -21.58 -5.15
CA VAL A 265 10.91 -20.40 -5.16
C VAL A 265 10.11 -19.15 -4.82
N THR A 266 10.70 -18.24 -4.06
CA THR A 266 10.14 -16.91 -3.78
C THR A 266 10.46 -15.95 -4.92
N PHE A 267 9.42 -15.29 -5.43
CA PHE A 267 9.54 -14.30 -6.51
C PHE A 267 8.31 -13.38 -6.49
N SER A 268 8.48 -12.17 -6.99
CA SER A 268 7.37 -11.22 -7.10
C SER A 268 6.69 -11.31 -8.46
N ARG A 269 5.42 -10.91 -8.51
CA ARG A 269 4.69 -10.73 -9.77
C ARG A 269 3.75 -9.53 -9.64
N VAL A 270 3.46 -8.88 -10.75
CA VAL A 270 2.33 -7.95 -10.82
C VAL A 270 1.19 -8.68 -11.52
N ILE A 271 0.00 -8.68 -10.92
CA ILE A 271 -1.18 -9.37 -11.47
C ILE A 271 -2.33 -8.38 -11.65
N GLU A 272 -3.12 -8.59 -12.69
CA GLU A 272 -4.43 -7.97 -12.85
C GLU A 272 -5.49 -9.04 -12.61
N VAL A 273 -6.42 -8.77 -11.69
CA VAL A 273 -7.49 -9.70 -11.30
C VAL A 273 -8.83 -9.11 -11.69
N ASP A 274 -9.68 -9.91 -12.34
CA ASP A 274 -11.09 -9.58 -12.55
C ASP A 274 -11.87 -10.00 -11.29
N PRO A 275 -12.44 -9.07 -10.50
CA PRO A 275 -13.15 -9.42 -9.28
C PRO A 275 -14.48 -10.16 -9.53
N LYS A 276 -15.02 -10.16 -10.75
CA LYS A 276 -16.27 -10.87 -11.08
C LYS A 276 -16.04 -12.37 -11.22
N THR A 277 -14.87 -12.77 -11.73
CA THR A 277 -14.50 -14.18 -11.94
C THR A 277 -13.44 -14.66 -10.96
N SER A 278 -12.76 -13.73 -10.26
CA SER A 278 -11.57 -13.96 -9.45
C SER A 278 -10.40 -14.56 -10.24
N GLU A 279 -10.37 -14.37 -11.56
CA GLU A 279 -9.29 -14.85 -12.42
C GLU A 279 -8.18 -13.81 -12.56
N ILE A 280 -6.92 -14.29 -12.62
CA ILE A 280 -5.79 -13.48 -13.05
C ILE A 280 -5.83 -13.35 -14.56
N VAL A 281 -6.19 -12.17 -15.06
CA VAL A 281 -6.36 -11.88 -16.49
C VAL A 281 -5.10 -11.31 -17.16
N TRP A 282 -4.16 -10.80 -16.36
CA TRP A 282 -2.85 -10.37 -16.82
C TRP A 282 -1.80 -10.59 -15.73
N ARG A 283 -0.55 -10.85 -16.14
CA ARG A 283 0.57 -11.05 -15.22
C ARG A 283 1.87 -10.54 -15.82
N TYR A 284 2.69 -9.90 -15.00
CA TYR A 284 4.08 -9.64 -15.25
C TYR A 284 4.99 -10.35 -14.24
N THR A 285 6.03 -10.98 -14.77
CA THR A 285 7.20 -11.52 -14.07
C THR A 285 8.42 -11.23 -14.94
N ASP A 286 9.61 -11.18 -14.35
CA ASP A 286 10.84 -11.21 -15.15
C ASP A 286 10.98 -12.58 -15.85
N GLN A 287 11.77 -12.62 -16.93
CA GLN A 287 12.10 -13.86 -17.65
C GLN A 287 12.86 -14.82 -16.74
N SER A 288 13.70 -14.28 -15.84
CA SER A 288 14.32 -15.03 -14.76
C SER A 288 13.55 -14.77 -13.47
N ILE A 289 12.99 -15.84 -12.90
CA ILE A 289 12.28 -15.78 -11.60
C ILE A 289 13.14 -15.23 -10.45
N PHE A 290 14.47 -15.23 -10.61
CA PHE A 290 15.42 -14.74 -9.61
C PHE A 290 15.72 -13.24 -9.73
N GLU A 291 15.37 -12.60 -10.85
CA GLU A 291 15.74 -11.21 -11.11
C GLU A 291 14.64 -10.22 -10.71
N PHE A 292 13.42 -10.68 -10.41
CA PHE A 292 12.31 -9.84 -9.94
C PHE A 292 11.73 -10.38 -8.64
N PHE A 293 12.24 -9.84 -7.53
CA PHE A 293 11.77 -10.16 -6.20
C PHE A 293 11.95 -8.95 -5.26
N SER A 294 10.82 -8.43 -4.80
CA SER A 294 10.72 -7.40 -3.76
C SER A 294 9.94 -7.99 -2.58
N PRO A 295 10.61 -8.38 -1.48
CA PRO A 295 9.97 -9.10 -0.37
C PRO A 295 9.02 -8.23 0.48
N TYR A 296 9.17 -6.91 0.41
CA TYR A 296 8.38 -5.92 1.14
C TYR A 296 8.07 -4.74 0.22
N ILE A 297 7.15 -3.88 0.66
CA ILE A 297 6.76 -2.63 -0.03
C ILE A 297 6.43 -2.91 -1.51
N SER A 298 6.78 -1.96 -2.39
CA SER A 298 6.52 -2.01 -3.84
C SER A 298 5.10 -1.66 -4.24
N GLY A 299 4.95 -1.39 -5.54
CA GLY A 299 3.68 -1.02 -6.13
C GLY A 299 3.69 -1.07 -7.64
N ALA A 300 2.50 -1.00 -8.22
CA ALA A 300 2.33 -0.99 -9.67
C ALA A 300 1.19 -0.07 -10.07
N GLN A 301 1.38 0.65 -11.17
CA GLN A 301 0.39 1.57 -11.71
C GLN A 301 0.21 1.35 -13.20
N ARG A 302 -1.01 1.01 -13.62
CA ARG A 302 -1.39 1.05 -15.03
C ARG A 302 -1.44 2.50 -15.49
N LEU A 303 -0.73 2.78 -16.57
CA LEU A 303 -0.65 4.09 -17.20
C LEU A 303 -1.69 4.20 -18.33
N ALA A 304 -2.00 5.42 -18.74
CA ALA A 304 -3.02 5.73 -19.75
C ALA A 304 -2.74 5.11 -21.12
N ASN A 305 -1.48 4.90 -21.48
CA ASN A 305 -1.09 4.24 -22.73
C ASN A 305 -1.13 2.69 -22.65
N GLY A 306 -1.55 2.13 -21.52
CA GLY A 306 -1.62 0.68 -21.29
C GLY A 306 -0.34 0.06 -20.70
N ASN A 307 0.78 0.80 -20.64
CA ASN A 307 1.99 0.33 -19.95
C ASN A 307 1.78 0.31 -18.43
N THR A 308 2.65 -0.41 -17.72
CA THR A 308 2.63 -0.46 -16.26
C THR A 308 3.94 0.09 -15.70
N LEU A 309 3.85 1.11 -14.84
CA LEU A 309 4.96 1.55 -13.99
C LEU A 309 5.04 0.58 -12.80
N ILE A 310 6.23 0.03 -12.55
CA ILE A 310 6.48 -0.92 -11.46
C ILE A 310 7.59 -0.32 -10.60
N CYS A 311 7.36 -0.26 -9.29
CA CYS A 311 8.35 0.17 -8.31
C CYS A 311 8.78 -1.04 -7.48
N GLU A 312 10.04 -1.47 -7.64
CA GLU A 312 10.69 -2.48 -6.81
C GLU A 312 11.27 -1.82 -5.55
N GLY A 313 10.93 -2.35 -4.37
CA GLY A 313 11.55 -2.02 -3.10
C GLY A 313 12.17 -3.22 -2.38
#